data_AF-A0AAV3Y940-F1
#
_entry.id   AF-A0AAV3Y940-F1
#
_cell.length_a   1.000
_cell.length_b   1.000
_cell.length_c   1.000
_cell.angle_alpha   90.00
_cell.angle_beta   90.00
_cell.angle_gamma   90.00
#
_symmetry.space_group_name_H-M   'P 1'
#
loop_
_entity.id
_entity.type
_entity.pdbx_description
1 polymer ?
#
loop_
_entity_poly.entity_id
_entity_poly.type
_entity_poly.pdbx_seq_one_letter_code
_entity_poly.pdbx_strand_id
1 'polypeptide(L)'
;MYKLSCSSGELPSISRPMPCGMRLTGKCSIISAWTVGQAGQCFGSNIGFRIGASTYKRVMLQIHYNNPRLVNNYVDSSGLRLYYRPARPEVQDLATFQTGQLDIEIPPGKSRVDVVGTCPGSCTNVFFNKPVYVISVLNHMHYLGRSMRVELFRDGRKITELSNDDFYNYDSPVTHEYDRPILKRWMSHYVTFERNVFFKVCSSFFYIFFVTTVKAYLGIKSKFIQFSL
;
A
#
# COMPACT_ATOMS: atom_id res chain seq x y z
N MET A 1 8.99 6.28 -8.68
CA MET A 1 8.38 5.69 -7.47
C MET A 1 9.44 4.89 -6.74
N TYR A 2 9.55 5.04 -5.41
CA TYR A 2 10.38 4.21 -4.54
C TYR A 2 9.46 3.31 -3.71
N LYS A 3 9.81 2.04 -3.57
CA LYS A 3 9.18 1.13 -2.61
C LYS A 3 10.25 0.53 -1.74
N LEU A 4 10.04 0.60 -0.44
CA LEU A 4 10.87 -0.06 0.55
C LEU A 4 10.11 -1.23 1.12
N SER A 5 10.65 -2.43 0.90
CA SER A 5 10.05 -3.67 1.34
C SER A 5 10.95 -4.40 2.31
N CYS A 6 10.37 -5.07 3.29
CA CYS A 6 11.10 -5.79 4.32
C CYS A 6 10.71 -7.26 4.36
N SER A 7 11.68 -8.15 4.57
CA SER A 7 11.42 -9.59 4.69
C SER A 7 11.67 -10.13 6.09
N SER A 8 10.71 -10.93 6.58
CA SER A 8 10.83 -11.71 7.82
C SER A 8 11.65 -12.99 7.64
N GLY A 9 11.92 -13.39 6.40
CA GLY A 9 12.71 -14.58 6.06
C GLY A 9 14.04 -14.24 5.40
N GLU A 10 14.81 -15.28 5.10
CA GLU A 10 16.00 -15.14 4.26
C GLU A 10 15.57 -14.88 2.81
N LEU A 11 15.81 -13.67 2.34
CA LEU A 11 15.92 -13.41 0.91
C LEU A 11 17.28 -13.90 0.41
N PRO A 12 17.47 -14.15 -0.88
CA PRO A 12 18.81 -14.20 -1.45
C PRO A 12 19.55 -12.89 -1.14
N SER A 13 20.84 -12.96 -0.83
CA SER A 13 21.64 -11.73 -0.73
C SER A 13 21.77 -11.12 -2.12
N ILE A 14 21.16 -9.96 -2.34
CA ILE A 14 21.29 -9.20 -3.57
C ILE A 14 22.53 -8.31 -3.40
N SER A 15 23.65 -8.72 -4.00
CA SER A 15 24.91 -7.96 -3.94
C SER A 15 24.98 -6.83 -4.99
N ARG A 16 24.09 -6.84 -5.99
CA ARG A 16 24.03 -5.84 -7.07
C ARG A 16 22.58 -5.54 -7.47
N PRO A 17 22.25 -4.29 -7.86
CA PRO A 17 20.92 -3.96 -8.36
C PRO A 17 20.50 -4.88 -9.52
N MET A 18 19.25 -5.30 -9.53
CA MET A 18 18.69 -6.18 -10.57
C MET A 18 17.26 -5.77 -10.92
N PRO A 19 16.79 -6.04 -12.16
CA PRO A 19 15.40 -5.82 -12.53
C PRO A 19 14.42 -6.57 -11.62
N CYS A 20 13.41 -5.89 -11.08
CA CYS A 20 12.47 -6.50 -10.13
C CYS A 20 11.31 -7.25 -10.79
N GLY A 21 11.11 -7.09 -12.11
CA GLY A 21 10.02 -7.76 -12.85
C GLY A 21 8.60 -7.44 -12.33
N MET A 22 8.39 -6.26 -11.74
CA MET A 22 7.12 -5.79 -11.16
C MET A 22 6.51 -6.68 -10.06
N ARG A 23 7.23 -7.71 -9.58
CA ARG A 23 6.74 -8.62 -8.53
C ARG A 23 7.33 -8.26 -7.17
N LEU A 24 6.48 -8.20 -6.16
CA LEU A 24 6.93 -8.28 -4.78
C LEU A 24 7.22 -9.75 -4.47
N THR A 25 8.41 -10.04 -3.95
CA THR A 25 8.69 -11.38 -3.40
C THR A 25 7.68 -11.65 -2.29
N GLY A 26 7.00 -12.80 -2.29
CA GLY A 26 5.87 -13.08 -1.36
C GLY A 26 6.21 -13.04 0.14
N LYS A 27 7.49 -12.92 0.52
CA LYS A 27 7.97 -12.73 1.88
C LYS A 27 8.26 -11.27 2.26
N CYS A 28 7.85 -10.30 1.43
CA CYS A 28 8.14 -8.89 1.62
C CYS A 28 6.89 -8.06 1.93
N SER A 29 6.98 -7.18 2.93
CA SER A 29 5.96 -6.18 3.26
C SER A 29 6.47 -4.78 2.93
N ILE A 30 5.66 -3.94 2.27
CA ILE A 30 6.02 -2.54 2.01
C ILE A 30 5.97 -1.74 3.32
N ILE A 31 7.08 -1.16 3.74
CA ILE A 31 7.11 -0.28 4.93
C ILE A 31 7.04 1.21 4.54
N SER A 32 7.54 1.56 3.36
CA SER A 32 7.47 2.92 2.80
C SER A 32 7.26 2.85 1.29
N ALA A 33 6.46 3.77 0.78
CA ALA A 33 6.35 4.02 -0.65
C ALA A 33 6.39 5.53 -0.88
N TRP A 34 7.07 5.95 -1.94
CA TRP A 34 7.11 7.32 -2.40
C TRP A 34 6.82 7.38 -3.89
N THR A 35 6.07 8.38 -4.31
CA THR A 35 5.77 8.66 -5.70
C THR A 35 5.85 10.15 -5.97
N VAL A 36 5.91 10.51 -7.25
CA VAL A 36 5.94 11.91 -7.67
C VAL A 36 4.73 12.63 -7.05
N GLY A 37 4.96 13.86 -6.58
CA GLY A 37 3.93 14.67 -5.93
C GLY A 37 3.69 14.37 -4.44
N GLN A 38 4.27 13.31 -3.85
CA GLN A 38 4.13 13.04 -2.42
C GLN A 38 5.29 13.55 -1.58
N ALA A 39 4.96 13.99 -0.36
CA ALA A 39 5.93 14.20 0.71
C ALA A 39 6.41 12.85 1.29
N GLY A 40 7.45 12.89 2.12
CA GLY A 40 7.86 11.72 2.91
C GLY A 40 6.77 11.32 3.91
N GLN A 41 6.74 10.03 4.28
CA GLN A 41 5.83 9.54 5.31
C GLN A 41 6.45 9.70 6.70
N CYS A 42 5.75 10.40 7.59
CA CYS A 42 6.11 10.51 9.00
C CYS A 42 5.03 9.84 9.84
N PHE A 43 5.42 8.91 10.71
CA PHE A 43 4.52 8.29 11.66
C PHE A 43 4.66 8.98 13.02
N GLY A 44 3.54 9.10 13.75
CA GLY A 44 3.54 9.66 15.10
C GLY A 44 4.48 8.89 16.04
N SER A 45 4.84 9.51 17.16
CA SER A 45 5.81 8.94 18.12
C SER A 45 5.35 7.62 18.77
N ASN A 46 4.06 7.27 18.67
CA ASN A 46 3.45 6.10 19.29
C ASN A 46 3.26 4.89 18.37
N ILE A 47 3.61 5.00 17.08
CA ILE A 47 3.48 3.92 16.09
C ILE A 47 4.74 3.80 15.24
N GLY A 48 5.06 2.60 14.77
CA GLY A 48 6.19 2.41 13.86
C GLY A 48 6.37 0.96 13.40
N PHE A 49 7.13 0.77 12.32
CA PHE A 49 7.50 -0.56 11.87
C PHE A 49 8.60 -1.13 12.78
N ARG A 50 8.34 -2.31 13.35
CA ARG A 50 9.35 -3.07 14.10
C ARG A 50 10.29 -3.76 13.10
N ILE A 51 11.59 -3.43 13.16
CA ILE A 51 12.65 -4.01 12.33
C ILE A 51 13.69 -4.62 13.26
N GLY A 52 14.23 -5.81 12.93
CA GLY A 52 15.24 -6.49 13.73
C GLY A 52 15.02 -8.00 13.87
N ALA A 53 15.74 -8.60 14.81
CA ALA A 53 15.93 -10.06 14.93
C ALA A 53 14.63 -10.90 14.94
N SER A 54 13.56 -10.39 15.56
CA SER A 54 12.27 -11.09 15.68
C SER A 54 11.28 -10.80 14.56
N THR A 55 11.60 -9.87 13.64
CA THR A 55 10.69 -9.41 12.59
C THR A 55 11.44 -9.30 11.26
N TYR A 56 11.53 -8.10 10.70
CA TYR A 56 12.20 -7.83 9.43
C TYR A 56 13.71 -7.85 9.60
N LYS A 57 14.39 -8.78 8.93
CA LYS A 57 15.85 -8.92 8.99
C LYS A 57 16.58 -8.20 7.87
N ARG A 58 15.88 -7.92 6.77
CA ARG A 58 16.43 -7.30 5.57
C ARG A 58 15.46 -6.30 4.97
N VAL A 59 16.03 -5.32 4.30
CA VAL A 59 15.32 -4.27 3.59
C VAL A 59 15.72 -4.32 2.12
N MET A 60 14.74 -4.15 1.24
CA MET A 60 14.88 -4.11 -0.20
C MET A 60 14.33 -2.77 -0.71
N LEU A 61 15.18 -2.00 -1.39
CA LEU A 61 14.79 -0.80 -2.10
C LEU A 61 14.47 -1.15 -3.56
N GLN A 62 13.27 -0.84 -4.00
CA GLN A 62 12.84 -0.91 -5.39
C GLN A 62 12.66 0.51 -5.93
N ILE A 63 13.28 0.80 -7.08
CA ILE A 63 13.22 2.09 -7.76
C ILE A 63 12.55 1.89 -9.11
N HIS A 64 11.56 2.72 -9.42
CA HIS A 64 10.90 2.76 -10.72
C HIS A 64 11.42 3.94 -11.54
N TYR A 65 12.23 3.65 -12.56
CA TYR A 65 12.73 4.61 -13.54
C TYR A 65 11.77 4.74 -14.72
N ASN A 66 11.41 5.97 -15.07
CA ASN A 66 10.76 6.28 -16.34
C ASN A 66 11.83 6.84 -17.29
N ASN A 67 12.31 6.03 -18.23
CA ASN A 67 13.39 6.39 -19.16
C ASN A 67 12.92 6.35 -20.62
N PRO A 68 12.00 7.25 -21.03
CA PRO A 68 11.44 7.24 -22.38
C PRO A 68 12.48 7.55 -23.48
N ARG A 69 13.60 8.20 -23.11
CA ARG A 69 14.70 8.53 -24.02
C ARG A 69 15.76 7.42 -24.12
N LEU A 70 15.57 6.30 -23.40
CA LEU A 70 16.47 5.14 -23.40
C LEU A 70 17.94 5.50 -23.11
N VAL A 71 18.16 6.52 -22.27
CA VAL A 71 19.50 6.99 -21.89
C VAL A 71 20.16 5.94 -20.99
N ASN A 72 21.40 5.55 -21.30
CA ASN A 72 22.11 4.47 -20.61
C ASN A 72 23.40 4.92 -19.92
N ASN A 73 23.76 6.21 -19.99
CA ASN A 73 24.99 6.76 -19.45
C ASN A 73 24.78 7.60 -18.17
N TYR A 74 23.57 7.57 -17.58
CA TYR A 74 23.30 8.23 -16.31
C TYR A 74 23.58 7.30 -15.14
N VAL A 75 24.20 7.86 -14.10
CA VAL A 75 24.42 7.21 -12.81
C VAL A 75 23.46 7.83 -11.80
N ASP A 76 22.60 7.00 -11.22
CA ASP A 76 21.66 7.42 -10.18
C ASP A 76 22.15 6.95 -8.80
N SER A 77 21.96 7.81 -7.79
CA SER A 77 22.24 7.51 -6.37
C SER A 77 21.02 7.83 -5.49
N SER A 78 19.83 7.78 -6.08
CA SER A 78 18.59 8.06 -5.39
C SER A 78 18.25 6.97 -4.38
N GLY A 79 17.49 7.34 -3.33
CA GLY A 79 17.09 6.39 -2.32
C GLY A 79 16.08 6.96 -1.32
N LEU A 80 15.92 6.25 -0.21
CA LEU A 80 15.05 6.65 0.89
C LEU A 80 15.89 6.83 2.16
N ARG A 81 15.60 7.89 2.92
CA ARG A 81 16.15 8.09 4.27
C ARG A 81 15.18 7.51 5.29
N LEU A 82 15.70 6.68 6.19
CA LEU A 82 14.93 6.06 7.26
C LEU A 82 15.40 6.60 8.61
N TYR A 83 14.44 7.03 9.41
CA TYR A 83 14.67 7.39 10.81
C TYR A 83 14.19 6.23 11.67
N TYR A 84 15.06 5.72 12.52
CA TYR A 84 14.77 4.59 13.40
C TYR A 84 15.32 4.84 14.80
N ARG A 85 14.78 4.11 15.77
CA ARG A 85 15.17 4.15 17.18
C ARG A 85 15.06 2.74 17.78
N PRO A 86 15.72 2.47 18.93
CA PRO A 86 15.52 1.22 19.64
C PRO A 86 14.03 0.96 19.91
N ALA A 87 13.60 -0.29 19.75
CA ALA A 87 12.21 -0.68 19.99
C ALA A 87 11.86 -0.49 21.47
N ARG A 88 10.68 0.05 21.75
CA ARG A 88 10.19 0.29 23.12
C ARG A 88 8.78 -0.32 23.31
N PRO A 89 8.43 -0.82 24.51
CA PRO A 89 7.15 -1.48 24.74
C PRO A 89 5.91 -0.61 24.49
N GLU A 90 6.02 0.71 24.62
CA GLU A 90 4.93 1.68 24.45
C GLU A 90 4.57 1.99 22.99
N VAL A 91 5.41 1.58 22.03
CA VAL A 91 5.22 1.84 20.60
C VAL A 91 4.42 0.70 19.98
N GLN A 92 3.32 1.05 19.31
CA GLN A 92 2.46 0.06 18.64
C GLN A 92 3.04 -0.32 17.27
N ASP A 93 3.02 -1.61 16.97
CA ASP A 93 3.55 -2.15 15.74
C ASP A 93 2.66 -1.75 14.56
N LEU A 94 3.25 -1.02 13.61
CA LEU A 94 2.63 -0.66 12.35
C LEU A 94 2.81 -1.78 11.34
N ALA A 95 1.75 -2.06 10.58
CA ALA A 95 1.74 -3.02 9.49
C ALA A 95 1.15 -2.39 8.23
N THR A 96 1.57 -2.92 7.09
CA THR A 96 1.00 -2.59 5.79
C THR A 96 0.28 -3.79 5.24
N PHE A 97 -0.95 -3.60 4.82
CA PHE A 97 -1.78 -4.57 4.12
C PHE A 97 -2.04 -4.09 2.70
N GLN A 98 -1.77 -4.95 1.73
CA GLN A 98 -2.03 -4.68 0.33
C GLN A 98 -3.16 -5.55 -0.16
N THR A 99 -4.12 -4.96 -0.87
CA THR A 99 -5.26 -5.66 -1.46
C THR A 99 -5.60 -5.04 -2.82
N GLY A 100 -6.19 -5.81 -3.73
CA GLY A 100 -6.52 -5.33 -5.05
C GLY A 100 -6.66 -6.47 -6.07
N GLN A 101 -6.48 -6.14 -7.35
CA GLN A 101 -6.52 -7.08 -8.46
C GLN A 101 -5.22 -6.93 -9.25
N LEU A 102 -4.53 -8.06 -9.46
CA LEU A 102 -3.24 -8.09 -10.14
C LEU A 102 -3.37 -8.38 -11.64
N ASP A 103 -4.43 -9.07 -12.02
CA ASP A 103 -4.71 -9.48 -13.39
C ASP A 103 -6.05 -8.88 -13.82
N ILE A 104 -5.96 -7.77 -14.55
CA ILE A 104 -7.14 -7.05 -15.03
C ILE A 104 -7.05 -6.98 -16.54
N GLU A 105 -8.11 -7.45 -17.18
CA GLU A 105 -8.31 -7.28 -18.60
C GLU A 105 -9.19 -6.05 -18.84
N ILE A 106 -8.69 -5.14 -19.67
CA ILE A 106 -9.45 -3.98 -20.09
C ILE A 106 -9.66 -4.08 -21.60
N PRO A 107 -10.90 -4.36 -22.05
CA PRO A 107 -11.20 -4.44 -23.48
C PRO A 107 -10.98 -3.09 -24.19
N PRO A 108 -10.35 -3.07 -25.37
CA PRO A 108 -10.12 -1.85 -26.12
C PRO A 108 -11.46 -1.23 -26.57
N GLY A 109 -11.50 0.11 -26.67
CA GLY A 109 -12.65 0.85 -27.18
C GLY A 109 -13.85 0.99 -26.22
N LYS A 110 -13.79 0.39 -25.03
CA LYS A 110 -14.80 0.66 -23.99
C LYS A 110 -14.58 2.04 -23.40
N SER A 111 -15.64 2.81 -23.23
CA SER A 111 -15.56 4.14 -22.58
C SER A 111 -15.44 4.05 -21.06
N ARG A 112 -15.85 2.91 -20.49
CA ARG A 112 -15.82 2.61 -19.05
C ARG A 112 -15.74 1.10 -18.83
N VAL A 113 -14.87 0.68 -17.90
CA VAL A 113 -14.72 -0.71 -17.44
C VAL A 113 -14.62 -0.69 -15.92
N ASP A 114 -15.56 -1.37 -15.26
CA ASP A 114 -15.65 -1.43 -13.81
C ASP A 114 -15.09 -2.77 -13.33
N VAL A 115 -14.16 -2.75 -12.38
CA VAL A 115 -13.45 -3.95 -11.91
C VAL A 115 -13.49 -4.01 -10.39
N VAL A 116 -14.16 -5.05 -9.89
CA VAL A 116 -14.36 -5.30 -8.47
C VAL A 116 -13.45 -6.42 -7.99
N GLY A 117 -12.55 -6.09 -7.08
CA GLY A 117 -11.85 -7.07 -6.24
C GLY A 117 -12.60 -7.30 -4.93
N THR A 118 -12.37 -8.43 -4.27
CA THR A 118 -12.91 -8.70 -2.94
C THR A 118 -11.88 -9.46 -2.11
N CYS A 119 -11.53 -8.95 -0.93
CA CYS A 119 -10.84 -9.71 0.11
C CYS A 119 -11.85 -10.09 1.19
N PRO A 120 -12.37 -11.35 1.19
CA PRO A 120 -13.36 -11.80 2.17
C PRO A 120 -12.77 -11.88 3.59
N GLY A 121 -13.63 -12.13 4.59
CA GLY A 121 -13.21 -12.26 5.99
C GLY A 121 -12.07 -13.27 6.18
N SER A 122 -12.14 -14.40 5.48
CA SER A 122 -11.08 -15.42 5.44
C SER A 122 -9.74 -14.86 4.98
N CYS A 123 -9.72 -14.05 3.91
CA CYS A 123 -8.52 -13.35 3.44
C CYS A 123 -7.97 -12.40 4.51
N THR A 124 -8.84 -11.59 5.15
CA THR A 124 -8.37 -10.66 6.17
C THR A 124 -7.86 -11.32 7.45
N ASN A 125 -8.40 -12.49 7.82
CA ASN A 125 -8.02 -13.23 9.03
C ASN A 125 -6.61 -13.83 8.93
N VAL A 126 -6.10 -14.05 7.70
CA VAL A 126 -4.71 -14.48 7.48
C VAL A 126 -3.71 -13.41 7.91
N PHE A 127 -4.05 -12.13 7.70
CA PHE A 127 -3.15 -11.01 8.00
C PHE A 127 -3.35 -10.44 9.40
N PHE A 128 -4.56 -10.54 9.94
CA PHE A 128 -4.92 -9.87 11.18
C PHE A 128 -5.55 -10.86 12.16
N ASN A 129 -4.81 -11.20 13.21
CA ASN A 129 -5.26 -12.05 14.31
C ASN A 129 -5.72 -11.25 15.55
N LYS A 130 -5.78 -9.93 15.45
CA LYS A 130 -6.29 -9.02 16.49
C LYS A 130 -6.96 -7.83 15.81
N PRO A 131 -7.78 -7.06 16.56
CA PRO A 131 -8.29 -5.79 16.05
C PRO A 131 -7.16 -4.87 15.58
N VAL A 132 -7.35 -4.29 14.40
CA VAL A 132 -6.43 -3.31 13.83
C VAL A 132 -7.10 -1.97 13.64
N TYR A 133 -6.28 -0.93 13.66
CA TYR A 133 -6.69 0.47 13.59
C TYR A 133 -6.13 1.03 12.30
N VAL A 134 -6.99 1.22 11.30
CA VAL A 134 -6.58 1.77 10.00
C VAL A 134 -6.27 3.26 10.17
N ILE A 135 -5.05 3.66 9.81
CA ILE A 135 -4.57 5.04 9.93
C ILE A 135 -4.39 5.74 8.59
N SER A 136 -4.15 4.98 7.52
CA SER A 136 -4.03 5.56 6.19
C SER A 136 -4.35 4.54 5.10
N VAL A 137 -4.87 5.04 3.98
CA VAL A 137 -5.16 4.27 2.77
C VAL A 137 -4.66 5.02 1.55
N LEU A 138 -3.91 4.33 0.70
CA LEU A 138 -3.41 4.87 -0.56
C LEU A 138 -3.88 3.97 -1.71
N ASN A 139 -4.65 4.56 -2.62
CA ASN A 139 -5.04 3.91 -3.86
C ASN A 139 -3.94 4.04 -4.91
N HIS A 140 -3.73 2.98 -5.68
CA HIS A 140 -2.75 2.98 -6.75
C HIS A 140 -3.32 2.32 -8.00
N MET A 141 -3.32 3.09 -9.10
CA MET A 141 -3.70 2.64 -10.43
C MET A 141 -2.77 3.20 -11.49
N HIS A 142 -2.48 2.44 -12.55
CA HIS A 142 -1.74 2.97 -13.71
C HIS A 142 -2.57 4.00 -14.50
N TYR A 143 -1.99 4.58 -15.55
CA TYR A 143 -2.53 5.70 -16.34
C TYR A 143 -3.94 5.54 -16.91
N LEU A 144 -4.50 4.33 -16.97
CA LEU A 144 -5.90 4.14 -17.38
C LEU A 144 -6.90 4.37 -16.25
N GLY A 145 -6.50 4.22 -14.98
CA GLY A 145 -7.37 4.43 -13.83
C GLY A 145 -7.94 5.86 -13.77
N ARG A 146 -9.22 5.99 -13.38
CA ARG A 146 -9.88 7.31 -13.19
C ARG A 146 -10.59 7.45 -11.87
N SER A 147 -11.15 6.38 -11.33
CA SER A 147 -11.69 6.41 -9.97
C SER A 147 -11.46 5.09 -9.24
N MET A 148 -11.36 5.17 -7.91
CA MET A 148 -11.19 4.02 -7.06
C MET A 148 -11.74 4.28 -5.67
N ARG A 149 -12.62 3.39 -5.21
CA ARG A 149 -13.06 3.37 -3.82
C ARG A 149 -12.67 2.07 -3.14
N VAL A 150 -12.57 2.13 -1.82
CA VAL A 150 -12.25 0.99 -0.97
C VAL A 150 -13.32 0.93 0.10
N GLU A 151 -14.21 -0.03 0.01
CA GLU A 151 -15.32 -0.14 0.95
C GLU A 151 -14.99 -1.11 2.08
N LEU A 152 -15.50 -0.87 3.28
CA LEU A 152 -15.43 -1.81 4.39
C LEU A 152 -16.81 -2.37 4.64
N PHE A 153 -16.96 -3.68 4.51
CA PHE A 153 -18.17 -4.39 4.89
C PHE A 153 -17.98 -5.17 6.20
N ARG A 154 -19.08 -5.40 6.91
CA ARG A 154 -19.20 -6.35 8.01
C ARG A 154 -20.58 -6.99 7.94
N ASP A 155 -20.63 -8.32 8.00
CA ASP A 155 -21.86 -9.12 7.97
C ASP A 155 -22.79 -8.74 6.80
N GLY A 156 -22.20 -8.56 5.61
CA GLY A 156 -22.90 -8.19 4.38
C GLY A 156 -23.32 -6.71 4.28
N ARG A 157 -23.10 -5.90 5.31
CA ARG A 157 -23.46 -4.47 5.33
C ARG A 157 -22.23 -3.58 5.17
N LYS A 158 -22.32 -2.56 4.31
CA LYS A 158 -21.30 -1.51 4.21
C LYS A 158 -21.26 -0.72 5.51
N ILE A 159 -20.09 -0.68 6.14
CA ILE A 159 -19.81 0.09 7.36
C ILE A 159 -19.33 1.48 7.02
N THR A 160 -18.36 1.58 6.10
CA THR A 160 -17.76 2.86 5.69
C THR A 160 -16.97 2.68 4.39
N GLU A 161 -16.51 3.78 3.82
CA GLU A 161 -15.54 3.82 2.73
C GLU A 161 -14.17 4.19 3.33
N LEU A 162 -13.19 3.30 3.20
CA LEU A 162 -11.81 3.50 3.64
C LEU A 162 -11.00 4.37 2.67
N SER A 163 -11.50 4.64 1.48
CA SER A 163 -11.05 5.72 0.61
C SER A 163 -12.05 5.83 -0.53
N ASN A 164 -12.16 7.03 -1.09
CA ASN A 164 -12.96 7.26 -2.28
C ASN A 164 -12.30 8.35 -3.12
N ASP A 165 -11.67 7.93 -4.22
CA ASP A 165 -11.08 8.82 -5.23
C ASP A 165 -11.99 8.84 -6.45
N ASP A 166 -12.95 9.76 -6.50
CA ASP A 166 -13.80 9.95 -7.70
C ASP A 166 -13.00 10.47 -8.90
N PHE A 167 -11.90 11.18 -8.64
CA PHE A 167 -10.99 11.74 -9.64
C PHE A 167 -9.53 11.36 -9.33
N TYR A 168 -9.19 10.11 -9.59
CA TYR A 168 -7.83 9.58 -9.42
C TYR A 168 -6.87 10.09 -10.50
N ASN A 169 -5.68 10.53 -10.07
CA ASN A 169 -4.55 10.85 -10.93
C ASN A 169 -3.29 10.08 -10.49
N TYR A 170 -2.66 9.37 -11.42
CA TYR A 170 -1.43 8.60 -11.17
C TYR A 170 -0.26 9.47 -10.71
N ASP A 171 -0.16 10.69 -11.23
CA ASP A 171 0.97 11.60 -10.99
C ASP A 171 0.80 12.44 -9.71
N SER A 172 -0.39 12.42 -9.11
CA SER A 172 -0.71 13.11 -7.85
C SER A 172 -1.60 12.26 -6.94
N PRO A 173 -1.15 11.06 -6.50
CA PRO A 173 -2.00 10.17 -5.74
C PRO A 173 -2.17 10.68 -4.30
N VAL A 174 -3.41 10.62 -3.83
CA VAL A 174 -3.81 11.10 -2.49
C VAL A 174 -3.70 9.97 -1.47
N THR A 175 -3.07 10.27 -0.34
CA THR A 175 -3.12 9.39 0.84
C THR A 175 -4.28 9.85 1.71
N HIS A 176 -5.24 8.96 1.96
CA HIS A 176 -6.36 9.17 2.87
C HIS A 176 -5.89 8.86 4.29
N GLU A 177 -5.57 9.88 5.08
CA GLU A 177 -5.12 9.74 6.46
C GLU A 177 -6.28 9.92 7.45
N TYR A 178 -6.21 9.25 8.60
CA TYR A 178 -7.28 9.22 9.61
C TYR A 178 -6.77 9.70 10.96
N ASP A 179 -7.21 10.88 11.41
CA ASP A 179 -6.93 11.40 12.75
C ASP A 179 -7.46 10.48 13.86
N ARG A 180 -8.65 9.90 13.62
CA ARG A 180 -9.24 8.86 14.46
C ARG A 180 -9.20 7.54 13.71
N PRO A 181 -8.36 6.58 14.14
CA PRO A 181 -8.22 5.34 13.40
C PRO A 181 -9.54 4.57 13.33
N ILE A 182 -9.81 3.99 12.16
CA ILE A 182 -11.02 3.18 11.95
C ILE A 182 -10.77 1.79 12.57
N LEU A 183 -11.53 1.48 13.64
CA LEU A 183 -11.42 0.21 14.36
C LEU A 183 -11.98 -0.95 13.54
N LYS A 184 -11.12 -1.93 13.26
CA LYS A 184 -11.51 -3.24 12.76
C LYS A 184 -11.72 -4.21 13.92
N ARG A 185 -12.97 -4.56 14.22
CA ARG A 185 -13.33 -5.71 15.07
C ARG A 185 -13.77 -6.87 14.16
N TRP A 186 -13.49 -8.10 14.55
CA TRP A 186 -13.60 -9.33 13.76
C TRP A 186 -14.89 -9.52 12.94
N MET A 187 -14.74 -10.36 11.90
CA MET A 187 -15.71 -11.08 11.05
C MET A 187 -16.17 -10.45 9.72
N SER A 188 -16.08 -11.31 8.68
CA SER A 188 -16.64 -11.21 7.32
C SER A 188 -16.51 -9.86 6.64
N HIS A 189 -15.26 -9.47 6.40
CA HIS A 189 -14.96 -8.23 5.72
C HIS A 189 -14.93 -8.45 4.22
N TYR A 190 -15.63 -7.62 3.47
CA TYR A 190 -15.44 -7.47 2.03
C TYR A 190 -14.78 -6.12 1.83
N VAL A 191 -13.79 -6.07 0.94
CA VAL A 191 -13.31 -4.82 0.37
C VAL A 191 -13.71 -4.80 -1.08
N THR A 192 -14.78 -4.07 -1.38
CA THR A 192 -15.29 -3.91 -2.75
C THR A 192 -14.63 -2.67 -3.36
N PHE A 193 -14.21 -2.80 -4.61
CA PHE A 193 -13.66 -1.69 -5.39
C PHE A 193 -14.60 -1.43 -6.56
N GLU A 194 -15.32 -0.32 -6.58
CA GLU A 194 -16.04 0.11 -7.78
C GLU A 194 -15.22 1.20 -8.47
N ARG A 195 -15.09 1.14 -9.80
CA ARG A 195 -14.14 1.96 -10.56
C ARG A 195 -14.76 2.44 -11.84
N ASN A 196 -14.32 3.61 -12.30
CA ASN A 196 -14.54 4.11 -13.64
C ASN A 196 -13.18 4.23 -14.35
N VAL A 197 -13.10 3.84 -15.62
CA VAL A 197 -11.87 3.90 -16.43
C VAL A 197 -12.23 4.54 -17.77
N PHE A 198 -11.87 5.80 -18.00
CA PHE A 198 -12.26 6.59 -19.18
C PHE A 198 -11.15 6.57 -20.24
N PHE A 199 -11.51 6.16 -21.47
CA PHE A 199 -10.56 5.91 -22.56
C PHE A 199 -10.56 6.96 -23.67
N LYS A 200 -9.36 7.17 -24.24
CA LYS A 200 -9.15 7.40 -25.68
C LYS A 200 -7.73 6.93 -26.08
N VAL A 201 -7.51 5.63 -26.30
CA VAL A 201 -6.26 5.11 -26.91
C VAL A 201 -6.52 3.81 -27.71
N CYS A 202 -5.93 3.73 -28.91
CA CYS A 202 -5.88 2.57 -29.81
C CYS A 202 -4.84 1.52 -29.36
N SER A 203 -5.16 0.24 -29.62
CA SER A 203 -4.31 -0.97 -29.49
C SER A 203 -4.33 -1.75 -28.16
N SER A 204 -3.95 -3.02 -28.29
CA SER A 204 -4.47 -4.18 -27.57
C SER A 204 -3.66 -4.60 -26.33
N PHE A 205 -4.37 -5.02 -25.29
CA PHE A 205 -3.92 -5.77 -24.10
C PHE A 205 -2.71 -5.22 -23.32
N PHE A 206 -3.00 -4.50 -22.23
CA PHE A 206 -2.04 -4.20 -21.18
C PHE A 206 -2.41 -4.98 -19.90
N TYR A 207 -1.48 -5.76 -19.34
CA TYR A 207 -1.60 -6.28 -17.98
C TYR A 207 -1.48 -5.10 -17.00
N ILE A 208 -2.59 -4.77 -16.35
CA ILE A 208 -2.65 -3.65 -15.40
C ILE A 208 -3.05 -4.21 -14.05
N PHE A 209 -2.29 -3.87 -13.02
CA PHE A 209 -2.62 -4.19 -11.64
C PHE A 209 -3.06 -2.93 -10.91
N PHE A 210 -3.94 -3.10 -9.94
CA PHE A 210 -4.37 -2.05 -9.03
C PHE A 210 -4.24 -2.55 -7.60
N VAL A 211 -3.61 -1.75 -6.76
CA VAL A 211 -3.30 -2.15 -5.38
C VAL A 211 -3.63 -1.01 -4.44
N THR A 212 -4.43 -1.27 -3.42
CA THR A 212 -4.56 -0.37 -2.28
C THR A 212 -3.58 -0.79 -1.21
N THR A 213 -2.90 0.21 -0.66
CA THR A 213 -2.03 0.04 0.51
C THR A 213 -2.73 0.61 1.73
N VAL A 214 -3.05 -0.24 2.69
CA VAL A 214 -3.67 0.10 3.96
C VAL A 214 -2.62 0.02 5.06
N LYS A 215 -2.40 1.09 5.82
CA LYS A 215 -1.57 1.04 7.02
C LYS A 215 -2.44 0.95 8.26
N ALA A 216 -2.07 0.04 9.17
CA ALA A 216 -2.81 -0.17 10.41
C ALA A 216 -1.90 -0.65 11.54
N TYR A 217 -2.28 -0.37 12.79
CA TYR A 217 -1.57 -0.86 13.98
C TYR A 217 -2.48 -1.74 14.86
N LEU A 218 -1.87 -2.60 15.68
CA LEU A 218 -2.59 -3.50 16.60
C LEU A 218 -2.89 -2.79 17.92
N GLY A 219 -4.15 -2.71 18.33
CA GLY A 219 -4.48 -2.04 19.59
C GLY A 219 -4.27 -2.93 20.80
N ILE A 220 -3.34 -2.56 21.67
CA ILE A 220 -3.32 -2.93 23.07
C ILE A 220 -3.63 -1.64 23.86
N LYS A 221 -4.67 -1.67 24.69
CA LYS A 221 -4.96 -0.58 25.63
C LYS A 221 -3.89 -0.56 26.72
N SER A 222 -3.15 0.54 26.84
CA SER A 222 -2.61 0.99 28.12
C SER A 222 -2.42 2.52 28.13
N LYS A 223 -3.46 3.17 28.67
CA LYS A 223 -3.55 4.43 29.44
C LYS A 223 -2.43 5.51 29.35
N PHE A 224 -2.83 6.66 28.76
CA PHE A 224 -2.66 8.10 29.12
C PHE A 224 -1.49 9.00 28.60
N ILE A 225 -1.89 10.12 27.93
CA ILE A 225 -1.62 11.61 28.08
C ILE A 225 -0.14 12.11 28.17
N GLN A 226 0.42 13.17 27.53
CA GLN A 226 0.06 14.26 26.55
C GLN A 226 1.36 14.78 25.84
N PHE A 227 1.23 15.85 25.02
CA PHE A 227 2.07 16.35 23.90
C PHE A 227 3.08 17.50 24.18
N SER A 228 4.03 17.64 23.22
CA SER A 228 4.77 18.80 22.63
C SER A 228 5.66 19.69 23.53
N LEU A 229 6.75 20.32 23.09
CA LEU A 229 7.28 20.69 21.75
C LEU A 229 8.46 19.83 21.28
#